data_AF-A0A662G7C2-F1
#
_entry.id   AF-A0A662G7C2-F1
#
_cell.length_a   1.000
_cell.length_b   1.000
_cell.length_c   1.000
_cell.angle_alpha   90.00
_cell.angle_beta   90.00
_cell.angle_gamma   90.00
#
_symmetry.space_group_name_H-M   'P 1'
#
loop_
_entity.id
_entity.type
_entity.pdbx_description
1 polymer ?
#
loop_
_entity_poly.entity_id
_entity_poly.type
_entity_poly.pdbx_seq_one_letter_code
_entity_poly.pdbx_strand_id
1 'polypeptide(L)' 'MFEIGLLLIFLGSMLIFISIILKMLRGRVEAKTGGVILIGPIPIIFGSDKDIVRLSIILTILALIIFILPLILFLMR' A
#
# COMPACT_ATOMS: atom_id res chain seq x y z
N MET A 1 23.14 -11.15 -18.76
CA MET A 1 21.99 -10.21 -18.59
C MET A 1 21.12 -10.64 -17.42
N PHE A 2 20.80 -11.93 -17.32
CA PHE A 2 20.12 -12.49 -16.16
C PHE A 2 20.90 -12.32 -14.84
N GLU A 3 22.23 -12.47 -14.86
CA GLU A 3 23.03 -12.31 -13.64
C GLU A 3 22.98 -10.88 -13.09
N ILE A 4 23.00 -9.88 -13.98
CA ILE A 4 22.91 -8.46 -13.61
C ILE A 4 21.53 -8.18 -12.99
N GLY A 5 20.45 -8.73 -13.57
CA GLY A 5 19.11 -8.60 -13.01
C GLY A 5 18.98 -9.23 -11.63
N LEU A 6 19.51 -10.45 -11.46
CA LEU A 6 19.50 -11.16 -10.17
C LEU A 6 20.30 -10.39 -9.11
N LEU A 7 21.47 -9.87 -9.49
CA LEU A 7 22.35 -9.09 -8.61
C LEU A 7 21.68 -7.76 -8.18
N LEU A 8 20.92 -7.12 -9.08
CA LEU A 8 20.20 -5.89 -8.77
C LEU A 8 19.01 -6.13 -7.83
N ILE A 9 18.26 -7.22 -8.02
CA ILE A 9 17.19 -7.65 -7.10
C ILE A 9 17.78 -7.92 -5.71
N PHE A 10 18.92 -8.59 -5.65
CA PHE A 10 19.59 -8.92 -4.39
C PHE A 10 20.11 -7.68 -3.65
N LEU A 11 20.71 -6.73 -4.38
CA LEU A 11 21.12 -5.44 -3.81
C LEU A 11 19.92 -4.63 -3.31
N GLY A 12 18.85 -4.57 -4.10
CA GLY A 12 17.62 -3.87 -3.74
C GLY A 12 16.98 -4.42 -2.47
N SER A 13 16.89 -5.76 -2.36
CA SER A 13 16.35 -6.39 -1.15
C SER A 13 17.24 -6.14 0.07
N MET A 14 18.57 -6.25 -0.06
CA MET A 14 19.53 -5.93 1.01
C MET A 14 19.38 -4.49 1.52
N LEU A 15 19.21 -3.51 0.64
CA LEU A 15 18.97 -2.11 1.01
C LEU A 15 17.67 -1.93 1.82
N ILE A 16 16.60 -2.64 1.46
CA ILE A 16 15.34 -2.63 2.20
C ILE A 16 15.55 -3.21 3.61
N PHE A 17 16.24 -4.34 3.73
CA PHE A 17 16.54 -4.96 5.03
C PHE A 17 17.35 -4.04 5.94
N ILE A 18 18.44 -3.46 5.42
CA ILE A 18 19.27 -2.49 6.16
C ILE A 18 18.42 -1.31 6.65
N SER A 19 17.53 -0.79 5.79
CA SER A 19 16.65 0.32 6.13
C SER A 19 15.70 -0.01 7.28
N ILE A 20 15.09 -1.21 7.27
CA ILE A 20 14.20 -1.67 8.34
C ILE A 20 14.95 -1.79 9.67
N ILE A 21 16.15 -2.40 9.66
CA ILE A 21 16.98 -2.57 10.85
C ILE A 21 17.37 -1.21 11.43
N LEU A 22 17.86 -0.29 10.61
CA LEU A 22 18.21 1.07 11.04
C LEU A 22 17.00 1.81 11.63
N LYS A 23 15.81 1.63 11.04
CA LYS A 23 14.57 2.24 11.54
C LYS A 23 14.14 1.67 12.88
N MET A 24 14.36 0.36 13.11
CA MET A 24 14.08 -0.31 14.38
C MET A 24 15.03 0.13 15.50
N LEU A 25 16.30 0.35 15.19
CA LEU A 25 17.31 0.82 16.15
C LEU A 25 17.09 2.27 16.60
N ARG A 26 16.42 3.10 15.78
CA ARG A 26 16.15 4.52 16.08
C ARG A 26 15.03 4.77 17.12
N GLY A 27 14.43 3.73 17.69
CA GLY A 27 13.43 3.83 18.75
C GLY A 27 11.98 4.00 18.26
N ARG A 28 11.02 3.96 19.20
CA ARG A 28 9.58 3.91 18.93
C ARG A 28 9.07 5.24 18.35
N VAL A 29 9.04 5.34 17.02
CA VAL A 29 8.17 6.29 16.34
C VAL A 29 6.73 5.82 16.56
N GLU A 30 5.82 6.72 16.96
CA GLU A 30 4.38 6.40 16.99
C GLU A 30 3.97 5.91 15.60
N ALA A 31 3.66 4.61 15.51
CA ALA A 31 3.30 3.99 14.25
C ALA A 31 1.90 4.48 13.87
N LYS A 32 1.83 5.54 13.05
CA LYS A 32 0.58 5.95 12.42
C LYS A 32 0.10 4.78 11.54
N THR A 33 -0.99 4.15 11.96
CA THR A 33 -1.52 2.93 11.35
C THR A 33 -2.94 3.17 10.90
N GLY A 34 -3.33 2.59 9.79
CA GLY A 34 -4.69 2.66 9.28
C GLY A 34 -4.84 1.80 8.04
N GLY A 35 -6.08 1.62 7.64
CA GLY A 35 -6.44 0.71 6.56
C GLY A 35 -7.91 0.82 6.22
N VAL A 36 -8.30 0.11 5.17
CA VAL A 36 -9.68 0.11 4.69
C VAL A 36 -10.13 -1.32 4.51
N ILE A 37 -11.31 -1.63 5.03
CA ILE A 37 -12.00 -2.89 4.83
C ILE A 37 -13.08 -2.65 3.78
N LEU A 38 -13.03 -3.38 2.68
CA LEU A 38 -14.05 -3.33 1.64
C LEU A 38 -15.07 -4.45 1.89
N ILE A 39 -16.27 -4.11 2.39
CA ILE A 39 -17.39 -5.05 2.50
C ILE A 39 -18.27 -4.85 1.27
N GLY A 40 -17.98 -5.61 0.20
CA GLY A 40 -18.50 -5.29 -1.12
C GLY A 40 -17.98 -3.92 -1.62
N PRO A 41 -18.75 -3.16 -2.40
CA PRO A 41 -18.35 -1.82 -2.85
C PRO A 41 -18.40 -0.76 -1.74
N ILE A 42 -18.70 -1.14 -0.49
CA ILE A 42 -18.82 -0.21 0.65
C ILE A 42 -17.50 -0.24 1.44
N PRO A 43 -16.68 0.83 1.38
CA PRO A 43 -15.46 0.92 2.14
C PRO A 43 -15.69 1.37 3.58
N ILE A 44 -14.99 0.74 4.52
CA ILE A 44 -14.91 1.13 5.94
C ILE A 44 -13.48 1.54 6.25
N ILE A 45 -13.26 2.83 6.50
CA ILE A 45 -11.93 3.42 6.70
C ILE A 45 -11.60 3.51 8.18
N PHE A 46 -10.40 3.06 8.55
CA PHE A 46 -9.83 3.18 9.88
C PHE A 46 -8.47 3.86 9.81
N GLY A 47 -8.13 4.66 10.81
CA GLY A 47 -6.81 5.25 10.91
C GLY A 47 -6.59 5.91 12.26
N SER A 48 -5.36 5.77 12.77
CA SER A 48 -4.93 6.35 14.03
C SER A 48 -4.67 7.84 13.96
N ASP A 49 -4.60 8.40 12.74
CA ASP A 49 -4.25 9.80 12.49
C ASP A 49 -4.93 10.30 11.21
N LYS A 50 -5.21 11.61 11.15
CA LYS A 50 -5.86 12.27 10.00
C LYS A 50 -5.07 12.07 8.70
N ASP A 51 -3.73 12.08 8.77
CA ASP A 51 -2.89 11.89 7.59
C ASP A 51 -3.09 10.49 6.99
N ILE A 52 -3.11 9.47 7.85
CA ILE A 52 -3.32 8.08 7.43
C ILE A 52 -4.75 7.87 6.93
N VAL A 53 -5.75 8.46 7.59
CA VAL A 53 -7.14 8.41 7.11
C VAL A 53 -7.25 9.02 5.72
N ARG A 54 -6.60 10.16 5.47
CA ARG A 54 -6.59 10.81 4.15
C ARG A 54 -5.96 9.92 3.09
N LEU A 55 -4.81 9.31 3.40
CA LEU A 55 -4.15 8.37 2.51
C LEU A 55 -5.04 7.15 2.21
N SER A 56 -5.64 6.56 3.25
CA SER A 56 -6.58 5.43 3.15
C SER A 56 -7.76 5.75 2.23
N ILE A 57 -8.34 6.95 2.32
CA ILE A 57 -9.43 7.40 1.44
C ILE A 57 -8.97 7.46 -0.02
N ILE A 58 -7.80 8.07 -0.29
CA ILE A 58 -7.27 8.20 -1.65
C ILE A 58 -7.04 6.81 -2.27
N LEU A 59 -6.39 5.91 -1.52
CA LEU A 59 -6.13 4.54 -1.96
C LEU A 59 -7.43 3.76 -2.22
N THR A 60 -8.47 4.01 -1.41
CA THR A 60 -9.78 3.37 -1.57
C THR A 60 -10.49 3.83 -2.83
N ILE A 61 -10.50 5.13 -3.10
CA ILE A 61 -11.11 5.68 -4.32
C ILE A 61 -10.40 5.08 -5.54
N LEU A 62 -9.07 5.03 -5.52
CA LEU A 62 -8.29 4.43 -6.59
C LEU A 62 -8.64 2.94 -6.78
N ALA A 63 -8.70 2.17 -5.68
CA ALA A 63 -9.07 0.76 -5.72
C ALA A 63 -10.51 0.54 -6.25
N LEU A 64 -11.47 1.37 -5.84
CA LEU A 64 -12.84 1.34 -6.32
C LEU A 64 -12.93 1.65 -7.82
N ILE A 65 -12.15 2.61 -8.32
CA ILE A 65 -12.10 2.90 -9.76
C ILE A 65 -11.58 1.67 -10.52
N ILE A 66 -10.48 1.09 -10.07
CA ILE A 66 -9.88 -0.10 -10.71
C ILE A 66 -10.83 -1.29 -10.67
N PHE A 67 -11.62 -1.45 -9.61
CA PHE A 67 -12.53 -2.58 -9.44
C PHE A 67 -13.89 -2.39 -10.15
N ILE A 68 -14.50 -1.22 -10.00
CA ILE A 68 -15.87 -0.94 -10.47
C ILE A 68 -15.89 -0.53 -11.95
N LEU A 69 -14.91 0.24 -12.43
CA LEU A 69 -14.89 0.73 -13.81
C LEU A 69 -14.91 -0.41 -14.87
N PRO A 70 -14.08 -1.46 -14.78
CA PRO A 70 -14.16 -2.57 -15.73
C PRO A 70 -15.46 -3.37 -15.59
N LEU A 71 -16.03 -3.48 -14.38
CA LEU A 71 -17.31 -4.13 -14.16
C LEU A 71 -18.46 -3.39 -14.87
N ILE A 72 -18.48 -2.05 -14.76
CA ILE A 72 -19.46 -1.20 -15.46
C ILE A 72 -19.27 -1.34 -16.97
N LEU A 73 -18.03 -1.27 -17.47
CA LEU A 73 -17.72 -1.40 -18.89
C LEU A 73 -18.17 -2.76 -19.45
N PHE A 74 -18.01 -3.83 -18.69
CA PHE A 74 -18.48 -5.16 -19.04
C PHE A 74 -20.02 -5.22 -19.07
N LEU A 75 -20.71 -4.61 -18.11
CA LEU A 75 -22.17 -4.59 -18.05
C LEU A 75 -22.80 -3.75 -19.18
N MET A 76 -22.11 -2.69 -19.61
CA MET A 76 -22.54 -1.82 -20.71
C MET A 76 -22.30 -2.41 -22.10
N ARG A 77 -21.56 -3.51 -22.22
CA ARG A 77 -21.16 -4.13 -23.48
C ARG A 77 -21.99 -5.37 -23.77
#